data_AF-A0A9X3K0W4-F1
#
_entry.id   AF-A0A9X3K0W4-F1
#
_cell.length_a   1.000
_cell.length_b   1.000
_cell.length_c   1.000
_cell.angle_alpha   90.00
_cell.angle_beta   90.00
_cell.angle_gamma   90.00
#
_symmetry.space_group_name_H-M   'P 1'
#
loop_
_entity.id
_entity.type
_entity.pdbx_description
1 polymer ?
#
loop_
_entity_poly.entity_id
_entity_poly.type
_entity_poly.pdbx_seq_one_letter_code
_entity_poly.pdbx_strand_id
1 'polypeptide(L)'
;MANTQRTLLPLLRNASVNLSLFFAVILSGCGTLGTGSGWPIQTYPNACASSMIPFQPGCLYRSDVEGGFKYQGEFAACRQSVANYTNALKSYGNCSDEKLKAIFDNLLKQVPSTFDCYVRYFENRKAGDPSSECPPIDVPKFYSSHEADGLELDLGVPLCIRKSDGYSFAPKTTYQLDDCRNQVKIFMGRAFLARSMNASSAQEQYDTYLRNLKRVLDAKSNDAISKFNCIAERRRYC
;
A
#
# COMPACT_ATOMS: atom_id res chain seq x y z
N MET A 1 60.79 0.84 54.31
CA MET A 1 60.20 2.11 53.84
C MET A 1 61.20 2.76 52.91
N ALA A 2 61.01 2.63 51.61
CA ALA A 2 62.00 3.03 50.61
C ALA A 2 61.37 3.98 49.58
N ASN A 3 62.01 5.13 49.46
CA ASN A 3 61.80 6.19 48.48
C ASN A 3 61.90 5.67 47.04
N THR A 4 61.01 6.12 46.16
CA THR A 4 61.41 6.48 44.78
C THR A 4 60.37 7.40 44.14
N GLN A 5 60.82 8.59 43.74
CA GLN A 5 60.06 9.58 42.98
C GLN A 5 60.80 9.85 41.66
N ARG A 6 60.01 10.03 40.58
CA ARG A 6 60.25 10.89 39.39
C ARG A 6 61.37 10.41 38.43
N THR A 7 61.30 10.53 37.09
CA THR A 7 60.49 11.35 36.17
C THR A 7 60.75 10.93 34.70
N LEU A 8 59.75 11.16 33.83
CA LEU A 8 59.81 11.65 32.43
C LEU A 8 60.44 10.84 31.27
N LEU A 9 59.54 10.51 30.31
CA LEU A 9 59.60 10.57 28.82
C LEU A 9 60.80 11.30 28.16
N PRO A 10 61.21 10.97 26.90
CA PRO A 10 60.36 10.93 25.69
C PRO A 10 60.60 9.73 24.73
N LEU A 11 59.62 9.25 23.94
CA LEU A 11 58.99 9.81 22.73
C LEU A 11 59.97 10.06 21.55
N LEU A 12 59.58 9.50 20.38
CA LEU A 12 60.06 9.74 19.00
C LEU A 12 61.24 8.91 18.49
N ARG A 13 60.92 7.80 17.81
CA ARG A 13 61.44 7.53 16.45
C ARG A 13 60.69 6.37 15.81
N ASN A 14 60.51 6.47 14.49
CA ASN A 14 60.02 5.44 13.57
C ASN A 14 58.49 5.35 13.39
N ALA A 15 57.89 6.47 12.99
CA ALA A 15 56.73 6.47 12.11
C ALA A 15 57.21 6.82 10.68
N SER A 16 57.63 5.83 9.89
CA SER A 16 57.94 6.04 8.47
C SER A 16 58.10 4.74 7.68
N VAL A 17 57.17 3.79 7.77
CA VAL A 17 57.00 2.73 6.76
C VAL A 17 55.53 2.31 6.77
N ASN A 18 54.91 2.18 5.59
CA ASN A 18 53.51 1.80 5.32
C ASN A 18 52.48 2.95 5.16
N LEU A 19 52.66 3.77 4.13
CA LEU A 19 51.54 4.50 3.52
C LEU A 19 51.76 4.70 2.02
N SER A 20 51.89 3.61 1.25
CA SER A 20 52.12 3.70 -0.21
C SER A 20 51.38 2.64 -1.04
N LEU A 21 50.18 2.22 -0.62
CA LEU A 21 49.41 1.21 -1.37
C LEU A 21 47.87 1.37 -1.32
N PHE A 22 47.36 2.60 -1.28
CA PHE A 22 45.91 2.87 -1.37
C PHE A 22 45.48 4.00 -2.32
N PHE A 23 46.37 4.47 -3.21
CA PHE A 23 46.06 5.62 -4.11
C PHE A 23 46.24 5.33 -5.61
N ALA A 24 45.99 4.09 -6.06
CA ALA A 24 46.12 3.72 -7.47
C ALA A 24 44.93 2.95 -8.06
N VAL A 25 43.69 3.18 -7.57
CA VAL A 25 42.45 2.65 -8.19
C VAL A 25 41.34 3.71 -8.26
N ILE A 26 41.69 4.98 -8.47
CA ILE A 26 40.69 6.03 -8.72
C ILE A 26 41.25 6.97 -9.78
N LEU A 27 41.32 6.56 -11.05
CA LEU A 27 41.55 7.46 -12.19
C LEU A 27 41.32 6.78 -13.57
N SER A 28 40.29 5.95 -13.68
CA SER A 28 39.74 5.53 -14.98
C SER A 28 38.21 5.62 -14.92
N GLY A 29 37.75 6.86 -14.83
CA GLY A 29 36.36 7.25 -14.86
C GLY A 29 36.30 8.72 -15.25
N CYS A 30 36.76 9.04 -16.47
CA CYS A 30 36.51 10.32 -17.11
C CYS A 30 35.01 10.38 -17.43
N GLY A 31 34.20 10.69 -16.41
CA GLY A 31 32.82 11.11 -16.57
C GLY A 31 32.85 12.63 -16.61
N THR A 32 32.64 13.19 -17.80
CA THR A 32 32.40 14.60 -18.01
C THR A 32 31.36 15.09 -16.99
N LEU A 33 31.82 15.89 -16.02
CA LEU A 33 30.96 16.74 -15.18
C LEU A 33 30.37 17.81 -16.09
N GLY A 34 29.35 17.42 -16.84
CA GLY A 34 28.43 18.35 -17.47
C GLY A 34 27.67 19.04 -16.35
N THR A 35 28.00 20.30 -16.11
CA THR A 35 27.13 21.28 -15.43
C THR A 35 25.87 21.46 -16.27
N GLY A 36 24.98 20.48 -16.24
CA GLY A 36 23.63 20.56 -16.78
C GLY A 36 22.68 20.82 -15.63
N SER A 37 21.74 21.75 -15.79
CA SER A 37 20.61 21.95 -14.89
C SER A 37 19.82 20.64 -14.76
N GLY A 38 20.25 19.76 -13.85
CA GLY A 38 19.74 18.41 -13.73
C GLY A 38 18.39 18.46 -13.06
N TRP A 39 17.33 18.08 -13.79
CA TRP A 39 16.04 17.84 -13.18
C TRP A 39 16.22 16.83 -12.02
N PRO A 40 15.57 17.07 -10.87
CA PRO A 40 15.68 16.15 -9.76
C PRO A 40 15.05 14.81 -10.13
N ILE A 41 15.75 13.72 -9.82
CA ILE A 41 15.18 12.38 -9.89
C ILE A 41 14.16 12.25 -8.77
N GLN A 42 12.90 12.01 -9.11
CA GLN A 42 11.84 11.83 -8.12
C GLN A 42 11.87 10.43 -7.52
N THR A 43 11.66 10.36 -6.20
CA THR A 43 11.70 9.13 -5.41
C THR A 43 10.41 8.99 -4.61
N TYR A 44 10.01 7.75 -4.33
CA TYR A 44 8.75 7.42 -3.67
C TYR A 44 8.98 6.53 -2.43
N PRO A 45 9.66 7.04 -1.38
CA PRO A 45 10.02 6.22 -0.21
C PRO A 45 8.81 5.70 0.57
N ASN A 46 7.67 6.39 0.47
CA ASN A 46 6.47 6.10 1.26
C ASN A 46 5.39 5.34 0.47
N ALA A 47 5.76 4.60 -0.58
CA ALA A 47 4.80 3.88 -1.43
C ALA A 47 3.87 2.94 -0.64
N CYS A 48 4.30 2.40 0.51
CA CYS A 48 3.48 1.53 1.36
C CYS A 48 2.89 2.21 2.60
N ALA A 49 3.44 3.37 2.99
CA ALA A 49 2.98 4.14 4.16
C ALA A 49 1.87 5.13 3.80
N SER A 50 1.81 5.54 2.53
CA SER A 50 0.78 6.43 2.00
C SER A 50 -0.57 5.70 1.85
N SER A 51 -1.67 6.36 2.23
CA SER A 51 -3.04 5.98 1.85
C SER A 51 -3.39 6.42 0.42
N MET A 52 -2.46 7.11 -0.24
CA MET A 52 -2.60 7.63 -1.59
C MET A 52 -1.73 6.87 -2.57
N ILE A 53 -2.29 6.53 -3.73
CA ILE A 53 -1.52 6.02 -4.87
C ILE A 53 -0.41 7.04 -5.20
N PRO A 54 0.83 6.59 -5.48
CA PRO A 54 1.89 7.49 -5.92
C PRO A 54 1.43 8.45 -7.03
N PHE A 55 1.83 9.71 -6.94
CA PHE A 55 1.58 10.72 -7.98
C PHE A 55 2.57 10.57 -9.14
N GLN A 56 2.16 10.93 -10.36
CA GLN A 56 3.05 10.82 -11.51
C GLN A 56 4.28 11.73 -11.35
N PRO A 57 5.40 11.44 -12.03
CA PRO A 57 6.55 12.31 -11.96
C PRO A 57 6.24 13.74 -12.43
N GLY A 58 6.76 14.73 -11.70
CA GLY A 58 6.70 16.16 -12.04
C GLY A 58 7.12 16.44 -13.49
N CYS A 59 8.04 15.63 -14.00
CA CYS A 59 8.59 15.73 -15.33
C CYS A 59 7.59 15.46 -16.46
N LEU A 60 6.42 14.88 -16.16
CA LEU A 60 5.36 14.58 -17.13
C LEU A 60 4.26 15.64 -17.17
N TYR A 61 4.22 16.57 -16.21
CA TYR A 61 3.14 17.57 -16.11
C TYR A 61 3.43 18.88 -16.84
N ARG A 62 4.67 19.07 -17.32
CA ARG A 62 5.03 20.34 -17.91
C ARG A 62 4.70 20.37 -19.40
N SER A 63 3.87 21.34 -19.77
CA SER A 63 3.52 21.72 -21.13
C SER A 63 4.57 22.60 -21.82
N ASP A 64 5.65 22.96 -21.12
CA ASP A 64 6.80 23.71 -21.69
C ASP A 64 7.68 22.84 -22.60
N VAL A 65 7.31 21.58 -22.78
CA VAL A 65 8.01 20.60 -23.61
C VAL A 65 7.41 20.53 -25.02
N GLU A 66 6.97 21.68 -25.58
CA GLU A 66 6.72 21.83 -27.02
C GLU A 66 8.05 21.63 -27.77
N GLY A 67 8.44 20.37 -27.99
CA GLY A 67 9.72 20.01 -28.62
C GLY A 67 10.55 18.95 -27.89
N GLY A 68 10.03 18.31 -26.83
CA GLY A 68 10.75 17.26 -26.10
C GLY A 68 11.83 17.76 -25.14
N PHE A 69 12.53 16.83 -24.48
CA PHE A 69 13.59 17.15 -23.52
C PHE A 69 14.70 17.98 -24.18
N LYS A 70 15.01 19.15 -23.59
CA LYS A 70 15.98 20.10 -24.14
C LYS A 70 17.41 19.65 -23.90
N TYR A 71 17.66 19.03 -22.74
CA TYR A 71 18.97 18.52 -22.36
C TYR A 71 18.95 17.01 -22.09
N GLN A 72 20.04 16.31 -22.43
CA GLN A 72 20.18 14.87 -22.20
C GLN A 72 20.02 14.50 -20.71
N GLY A 73 20.46 15.37 -19.80
CA GLY A 73 20.27 15.19 -18.36
C GLY A 73 18.81 15.19 -17.93
N GLU A 74 17.95 15.99 -18.57
CA GLU A 74 16.51 16.03 -18.29
C GLU A 74 15.82 14.74 -18.74
N PHE A 75 16.15 14.26 -19.94
CA PHE A 75 15.68 12.97 -20.44
C PHE A 75 16.08 11.83 -19.48
N ALA A 76 17.35 11.77 -19.08
CA ALA A 76 17.85 10.73 -18.19
C ALA A 76 17.19 10.78 -16.81
N ALA A 77 17.03 11.97 -16.23
CA ALA A 77 16.38 12.16 -14.94
C ALA A 77 14.89 11.82 -14.97
N CYS A 78 14.17 12.23 -16.03
CA CYS A 78 12.76 11.91 -16.17
C CYS A 78 12.54 10.41 -16.41
N ARG A 79 13.37 9.78 -17.26
CA ARG A 79 13.34 8.32 -17.47
C ARG A 79 13.51 7.56 -16.16
N GLN A 80 14.46 7.99 -15.32
CA GLN A 80 14.68 7.38 -14.01
C GLN A 80 13.49 7.62 -13.06
N SER A 81 12.91 8.82 -13.08
CA SER A 81 11.75 9.16 -12.26
C SER A 81 10.52 8.33 -12.65
N VAL A 82 10.29 8.10 -13.95
CA VAL A 82 9.23 7.22 -14.46
C VAL A 82 9.47 5.78 -14.01
N ALA A 83 10.70 5.27 -14.07
CA ALA A 83 11.03 3.94 -13.56
C ALA A 83 10.81 3.83 -12.04
N ASN A 84 11.17 4.86 -11.27
CA ASN A 84 10.91 4.90 -9.84
C ASN A 84 9.41 4.91 -9.53
N TYR A 85 8.63 5.65 -10.33
CA TYR A 85 7.17 5.71 -10.20
C TYR A 85 6.49 4.38 -10.49
N THR A 86 6.84 3.69 -11.58
CA THR A 86 6.25 2.38 -11.92
C THR A 86 6.58 1.33 -10.86
N ASN A 87 7.80 1.34 -10.32
CA ASN A 87 8.18 0.51 -9.18
C ASN A 87 7.37 0.87 -7.92
N ALA A 88 7.15 2.16 -7.65
CA ALA A 88 6.34 2.60 -6.52
C ALA A 88 4.89 2.15 -6.63
N LEU A 89 4.29 2.20 -7.82
CA LEU A 89 2.93 1.67 -8.07
C LEU A 89 2.86 0.17 -7.76
N LYS A 90 3.86 -0.60 -8.19
CA LYS A 90 3.95 -2.04 -7.88
C LYS A 90 4.06 -2.29 -6.37
N SER A 91 4.93 -1.56 -5.68
CA SER A 91 5.08 -1.64 -4.22
C SER A 91 3.78 -1.26 -3.50
N TYR A 92 3.10 -0.20 -3.94
CA TYR A 92 1.79 0.20 -3.40
C TYR A 92 0.76 -0.93 -3.55
N GLY A 93 0.69 -1.55 -4.74
CA GLY A 93 -0.22 -2.67 -5.00
C GLY A 93 0.03 -3.86 -4.07
N ASN A 94 1.29 -4.28 -3.93
CA ASN A 94 1.68 -5.38 -3.04
C ASN A 94 1.33 -5.08 -1.58
N CYS A 95 1.67 -3.88 -1.09
CA CYS A 95 1.38 -3.48 0.29
C CYS A 95 -0.13 -3.34 0.55
N SER A 96 -0.91 -2.94 -0.46
CA SER A 96 -2.37 -2.90 -0.36
C SER A 96 -2.97 -4.29 -0.29
N ASP A 97 -2.45 -5.24 -1.08
CA ASP A 97 -2.85 -6.64 -1.03
C ASP A 97 -2.57 -7.26 0.35
N GLU A 98 -1.34 -7.13 0.87
CA GLU A 98 -0.98 -7.66 2.19
C GLU A 98 -1.86 -7.10 3.32
N LYS A 99 -2.08 -5.77 3.34
CA LYS A 99 -2.95 -5.13 4.33
C LYS A 99 -4.39 -5.64 4.21
N LEU A 100 -4.91 -5.70 2.99
CA LEU A 100 -6.28 -6.12 2.77
C LEU A 100 -6.47 -7.60 3.12
N LYS A 101 -5.51 -8.45 2.77
CA LYS A 101 -5.49 -9.87 3.13
C LYS A 101 -5.53 -10.06 4.65
N ALA A 102 -4.72 -9.30 5.39
CA ALA A 102 -4.72 -9.37 6.85
C ALA A 102 -6.08 -8.98 7.45
N ILE A 103 -6.71 -7.93 6.92
CA ILE A 103 -8.08 -7.52 7.33
C ILE A 103 -9.07 -8.64 7.01
N PHE A 104 -9.00 -9.19 5.80
CA PHE A 104 -9.89 -10.23 5.32
C PHE A 104 -9.79 -11.52 6.14
N ASP A 105 -8.57 -12.01 6.37
CA ASP A 105 -8.30 -13.22 7.16
C ASP A 105 -8.79 -13.06 8.61
N ASN A 106 -8.75 -11.83 9.14
CA ASN A 106 -9.31 -11.51 10.45
C ASN A 106 -10.84 -11.53 10.44
N LEU A 107 -11.49 -10.95 9.43
CA LEU A 107 -12.94 -10.95 9.28
C LEU A 107 -13.50 -12.37 9.10
N LEU A 108 -12.82 -13.23 8.32
CA LEU A 108 -13.18 -14.63 8.15
C LEU A 108 -13.20 -15.43 9.47
N LYS A 109 -12.44 -14.99 10.48
CA LYS A 109 -12.45 -15.57 11.83
C LYS A 109 -13.51 -14.92 12.72
N GLN A 110 -13.59 -13.59 12.71
CA GLN A 110 -14.47 -12.86 13.63
C GLN A 110 -15.96 -13.01 13.28
N VAL A 111 -16.33 -12.99 11.99
CA VAL A 111 -17.73 -13.08 11.56
C VAL A 111 -18.41 -14.36 12.06
N PRO A 112 -17.90 -15.58 11.79
CA PRO A 112 -18.52 -16.79 12.31
C PRO A 112 -18.47 -16.85 13.84
N SER A 113 -17.37 -16.43 14.47
CA SER A 113 -17.26 -16.42 15.93
C SER A 113 -18.31 -15.51 16.61
N THR A 114 -18.59 -14.35 16.01
CA THR A 114 -19.59 -13.41 16.54
C THR A 114 -20.99 -13.96 16.33
N PHE A 115 -21.25 -14.57 15.17
CA PHE A 115 -22.51 -15.25 14.90
C PHE A 115 -22.77 -16.40 15.88
N ASP A 116 -21.78 -17.25 16.15
CA ASP A 116 -21.90 -18.36 17.11
C ASP A 116 -22.14 -17.86 18.55
N CYS A 117 -21.62 -16.67 18.89
CA CYS A 117 -21.96 -16.00 20.14
C CYS A 117 -23.45 -15.61 20.19
N TYR A 118 -24.00 -15.03 19.12
CA TYR A 118 -25.43 -14.73 19.03
C TYR A 118 -26.29 -15.99 19.13
N VAL A 119 -25.88 -17.09 18.47
CA VAL A 119 -26.60 -18.37 18.57
C VAL A 119 -26.71 -18.81 20.03
N ARG A 120 -25.60 -18.82 20.77
CA ARG A 120 -25.58 -19.17 22.20
C ARG A 120 -26.43 -18.24 23.05
N TYR A 121 -26.41 -16.94 22.77
CA TYR A 121 -27.25 -15.96 23.48
C TYR A 121 -28.76 -16.28 23.35
N PHE A 122 -29.19 -16.71 22.16
CA PHE A 122 -30.59 -17.02 21.85
C PHE A 122 -31.00 -18.48 22.14
N GLU A 123 -30.10 -19.36 22.60
CA GLU A 123 -30.46 -20.75 22.98
C GLU A 123 -31.56 -20.79 24.06
N ASN A 124 -31.49 -19.85 25.01
CA ASN A 124 -32.43 -19.77 26.14
C ASN A 124 -33.27 -18.49 26.15
N ARG A 125 -33.20 -17.68 25.09
CA ARG A 125 -33.87 -16.36 25.01
C ARG A 125 -34.62 -16.23 23.69
N LYS A 126 -35.83 -15.67 23.70
CA LYS A 126 -36.59 -15.38 22.46
C LYS A 126 -36.32 -14.00 21.88
N ALA A 127 -35.88 -13.06 22.73
CA ALA A 127 -35.60 -11.69 22.37
C ALA A 127 -34.56 -11.08 23.32
N GLY A 128 -33.88 -10.03 22.88
CA GLY A 128 -32.93 -9.24 23.67
C GLY A 128 -31.75 -8.76 22.83
N ASP A 129 -30.98 -7.82 23.35
CA ASP A 129 -29.80 -7.27 22.67
C ASP A 129 -28.53 -8.03 23.05
N PRO A 130 -27.90 -8.80 22.14
CA PRO A 130 -26.68 -9.51 22.45
C PRO A 130 -25.44 -8.61 22.45
N SER A 131 -25.52 -7.33 22.06
CA SER A 131 -24.33 -6.49 21.79
C SER A 131 -23.41 -6.27 22.99
N SER A 132 -23.89 -6.44 24.23
CA SER A 132 -23.07 -6.34 25.44
C SER A 132 -22.24 -7.61 25.70
N GLU A 133 -22.76 -8.78 25.35
CA GLU A 133 -22.10 -10.09 25.52
C GLU A 133 -21.31 -10.48 24.26
N CYS A 134 -21.82 -10.09 23.10
CA CYS A 134 -21.35 -10.40 21.76
C CYS A 134 -21.24 -9.08 20.98
N PRO A 135 -20.15 -8.30 21.14
CA PRO A 135 -20.04 -7.03 20.48
C PRO A 135 -19.97 -7.18 18.95
N PRO A 136 -20.60 -6.27 18.19
CA PRO A 136 -20.49 -6.27 16.73
C PRO A 136 -19.07 -5.94 16.29
N ILE A 137 -18.70 -6.42 15.10
CA ILE A 137 -17.36 -6.27 14.52
C ILE A 137 -17.19 -4.85 13.99
N ASP A 138 -16.09 -4.21 14.40
CA ASP A 138 -15.63 -2.98 13.77
C ASP A 138 -14.95 -3.32 12.43
N VAL A 139 -15.53 -2.85 11.34
CA VAL A 139 -15.03 -3.15 9.99
C VAL A 139 -14.12 -2.01 9.57
N PRO A 140 -12.81 -2.27 9.39
CA PRO A 140 -11.88 -1.23 8.98
C PRO A 140 -12.33 -0.59 7.67
N LYS A 141 -12.44 0.74 7.66
CA LYS A 141 -12.69 1.48 6.42
C LYS A 141 -11.43 1.40 5.57
N PHE A 142 -11.51 0.69 4.45
CA PHE A 142 -10.42 0.63 3.48
C PHE A 142 -10.72 1.61 2.36
N TYR A 143 -10.21 2.83 2.51
CA TYR A 143 -10.24 3.81 1.44
C TYR A 143 -9.11 3.47 0.46
N SER A 144 -9.46 2.97 -0.72
CA SER A 144 -8.63 3.26 -1.88
C SER A 144 -8.63 4.78 -2.02
N SER A 145 -7.46 5.41 -2.09
CA SER A 145 -7.26 6.87 -2.27
C SER A 145 -8.37 7.59 -3.07
N HIS A 146 -8.63 8.88 -2.85
CA HIS A 146 -9.56 9.67 -3.71
C HIS A 146 -9.29 9.55 -5.23
N GLU A 147 -8.05 9.28 -5.64
CA GLU A 147 -7.70 9.00 -7.05
C GLU A 147 -8.15 7.62 -7.57
N ALA A 148 -8.70 6.81 -6.68
CA ALA A 148 -9.35 5.54 -6.89
C ALA A 148 -10.84 5.66 -6.50
N ASP A 149 -11.44 6.84 -6.65
CA ASP A 149 -12.88 7.06 -6.54
C ASP A 149 -13.63 5.97 -7.34
N GLY A 150 -14.58 5.31 -6.68
CA GLY A 150 -15.32 4.15 -7.21
C GLY A 150 -14.74 2.77 -6.85
N LEU A 151 -13.61 2.71 -6.14
CA LEU A 151 -13.09 1.48 -5.50
C LEU A 151 -13.49 1.38 -4.02
N GLU A 152 -14.72 1.78 -3.70
CA GLU A 152 -15.27 1.51 -2.36
C GLU A 152 -15.30 0.01 -2.12
N LEU A 153 -14.56 -0.42 -1.12
CA LEU A 153 -14.55 -1.80 -0.70
C LEU A 153 -15.58 -1.99 0.40
N ASP A 154 -16.81 -2.35 0.01
CA ASP A 154 -17.65 -3.10 0.92
C ASP A 154 -17.02 -4.49 1.07
N LEU A 155 -16.51 -4.79 2.26
CA LEU A 155 -15.93 -6.10 2.61
C LEU A 155 -17.02 -7.18 2.76
N GLY A 156 -18.29 -6.81 2.55
CA GLY A 156 -19.42 -7.74 2.49
C GLY A 156 -19.79 -8.29 3.86
N VAL A 157 -19.23 -7.69 4.91
CA VAL A 157 -19.47 -8.10 6.29
C VAL A 157 -20.97 -7.96 6.57
N PRO A 158 -21.65 -9.03 7.01
CA PRO A 158 -23.09 -9.01 7.28
C PRO A 158 -23.51 -7.83 8.15
N LEU A 159 -24.58 -7.13 7.75
CA LEU A 159 -25.10 -5.99 8.49
C LEU A 159 -25.47 -6.36 9.93
N CYS A 160 -25.93 -7.60 10.13
CA CYS A 160 -26.30 -8.11 11.45
C CYS A 160 -25.12 -8.27 12.43
N ILE A 161 -23.88 -8.20 11.93
CA ILE A 161 -22.66 -8.40 12.71
C ILE A 161 -21.77 -7.15 12.68
N ARG A 162 -21.86 -6.35 11.61
CA ARG A 162 -21.08 -5.12 11.44
C ARG A 162 -21.56 -4.01 12.36
N LYS A 163 -20.61 -3.35 13.02
CA LYS A 163 -20.81 -2.06 13.68
C LYS A 163 -20.93 -0.99 12.60
N SER A 164 -22.05 -0.25 12.56
CA SER A 164 -22.23 0.89 11.64
C SER A 164 -22.19 2.21 12.40
N ASP A 165 -21.81 3.30 11.72
CA ASP A 165 -21.74 4.64 12.29
C ASP A 165 -23.15 5.04 12.79
N GLY A 166 -23.35 4.98 14.11
CA GLY A 166 -24.60 5.36 14.78
C GLY A 166 -25.54 4.21 15.15
N TYR A 167 -25.37 2.99 14.61
CA TYR A 167 -26.25 1.84 14.93
C TYR A 167 -25.52 0.50 14.92
N SER A 168 -25.77 -0.33 15.94
CA SER A 168 -25.44 -1.77 15.94
C SER A 168 -26.66 -2.53 15.44
N PHE A 169 -26.52 -3.25 14.32
CA PHE A 169 -27.60 -4.07 13.75
C PHE A 169 -27.60 -5.51 14.29
N ALA A 170 -27.15 -5.73 15.54
CA ALA A 170 -27.20 -7.06 16.14
C ALA A 170 -28.63 -7.62 16.20
N PRO A 171 -28.84 -8.92 15.92
CA PRO A 171 -30.17 -9.52 15.93
C PRO A 171 -30.78 -9.41 17.32
N LYS A 172 -32.01 -8.89 17.40
CA LYS A 172 -32.76 -8.71 18.67
C LYS A 172 -33.77 -9.81 18.92
N THR A 173 -34.05 -10.66 17.92
CA THR A 173 -35.00 -11.78 17.97
C THR A 173 -34.42 -13.00 17.26
N THR A 174 -34.98 -14.18 17.53
CA THR A 174 -34.58 -15.43 16.88
C THR A 174 -34.83 -15.43 15.37
N TYR A 175 -35.89 -14.78 14.89
CA TYR A 175 -36.14 -14.62 13.45
C TYR A 175 -35.04 -13.79 12.77
N GLN A 176 -34.61 -12.69 13.39
CA GLN A 176 -33.50 -11.88 12.87
C GLN A 176 -32.16 -12.63 12.90
N LEU A 177 -31.98 -13.58 13.84
CA LEU A 177 -30.82 -14.47 13.87
C LEU A 177 -30.79 -15.41 12.66
N ASP A 178 -31.95 -15.90 12.20
CA ASP A 178 -32.04 -16.74 11.00
C ASP A 178 -31.73 -15.97 9.72
N ASP A 179 -32.20 -14.72 9.60
CA ASP A 179 -31.79 -13.82 8.52
C ASP A 179 -30.27 -13.58 8.54
N CYS A 180 -29.71 -13.36 9.74
CA CYS A 180 -28.27 -13.20 9.93
C CYS A 180 -27.48 -14.45 9.50
N ARG A 181 -28.00 -15.65 9.80
CA ARG A 181 -27.40 -16.93 9.37
C ARG A 181 -27.22 -17.00 7.86
N ASN A 182 -28.22 -16.52 7.10
CA ASN A 182 -28.14 -16.50 5.64
C ASN A 182 -27.07 -15.52 5.14
N GLN A 183 -26.99 -14.32 5.72
CA GLN A 183 -25.95 -13.35 5.38
C GLN A 183 -24.54 -13.89 5.69
N VAL A 184 -24.35 -14.55 6.84
CA VAL A 184 -23.07 -15.19 7.20
C VAL A 184 -22.71 -16.30 6.22
N LYS A 185 -23.66 -17.14 5.81
CA LYS A 185 -23.42 -18.17 4.80
C LYS A 185 -23.00 -17.58 3.46
N ILE A 186 -23.58 -16.46 3.03
CA ILE A 186 -23.19 -15.74 1.81
C ILE A 186 -21.77 -15.22 1.94
N PHE A 187 -21.47 -14.50 3.03
CA PHE A 187 -20.14 -13.98 3.33
C PHE A 187 -19.07 -15.08 3.26
N MET A 188 -19.35 -16.25 3.86
CA MET A 188 -18.47 -17.41 3.86
C MET A 188 -18.41 -18.19 2.53
N GLY A 189 -19.17 -17.79 1.50
CA GLY A 189 -19.25 -18.52 0.24
C GLY A 189 -19.94 -19.89 0.34
N ARG A 190 -20.73 -20.12 1.39
CA ARG A 190 -21.43 -21.38 1.70
C ARG A 190 -22.92 -21.36 1.34
N ALA A 191 -23.45 -20.22 0.90
CA ALA A 191 -24.85 -20.11 0.51
C ALA A 191 -25.07 -20.66 -0.90
N PHE A 192 -25.81 -21.77 -1.01
CA PHE A 192 -26.18 -22.40 -2.29
C PHE A 192 -26.92 -21.43 -3.24
N LEU A 193 -27.72 -20.51 -2.68
CA LEU A 193 -28.51 -19.53 -3.43
C LEU A 193 -27.82 -18.16 -3.59
N ALA A 194 -26.54 -18.00 -3.20
CA ALA A 194 -25.85 -16.72 -3.31
C ALA A 194 -25.84 -16.18 -4.75
N ARG A 195 -25.62 -17.07 -5.73
CA ARG A 195 -25.61 -16.73 -7.16
C ARG A 195 -26.98 -16.27 -7.69
N SER A 196 -28.08 -16.84 -7.19
CA SER A 196 -29.42 -16.41 -7.62
C SER A 196 -29.84 -15.06 -7.03
N MET A 197 -29.21 -14.61 -5.94
CA MET A 197 -29.49 -13.32 -5.31
C MET A 197 -28.48 -12.23 -5.69
N ASN A 198 -27.61 -12.50 -6.66
CA ASN A 198 -26.50 -11.61 -7.03
C ASN A 198 -25.65 -11.18 -5.82
N ALA A 199 -25.55 -12.05 -4.81
CA ALA A 199 -24.83 -11.77 -3.58
C ALA A 199 -23.40 -12.33 -3.70
N SER A 200 -22.40 -11.46 -3.58
CA SER A 200 -20.99 -11.85 -3.64
C SER A 200 -20.49 -12.29 -2.29
N SER A 201 -19.69 -13.36 -2.28
CA SER A 201 -18.95 -13.77 -1.09
C SER A 201 -17.86 -12.76 -0.75
N ALA A 202 -17.36 -12.82 0.48
CA ALA A 202 -16.26 -11.96 0.92
C ALA A 202 -15.02 -12.15 0.02
N GLN A 203 -14.73 -13.40 -0.37
CA GLN A 203 -13.59 -13.73 -1.23
C GLN A 203 -13.75 -13.11 -2.63
N GLU A 204 -14.94 -13.19 -3.22
CA GLU A 204 -15.20 -12.59 -4.54
C GLU A 204 -15.05 -11.06 -4.52
N GLN A 205 -15.43 -10.42 -3.42
CA GLN A 205 -15.24 -8.98 -3.23
C GLN A 205 -13.77 -8.61 -3.09
N TYR A 206 -13.01 -9.36 -2.29
CA TYR A 206 -11.56 -9.24 -2.17
C TYR A 206 -10.86 -9.38 -3.54
N ASP A 207 -11.19 -10.44 -4.29
CA ASP A 207 -10.60 -10.69 -5.61
C ASP A 207 -10.95 -9.60 -6.62
N THR A 208 -12.20 -9.11 -6.59
CA THR A 208 -12.66 -8.02 -7.46
C THR A 208 -11.92 -6.72 -7.15
N TYR A 209 -11.72 -6.42 -5.87
CA TYR A 209 -10.95 -5.26 -5.45
C TYR A 209 -9.51 -5.32 -5.97
N LEU A 210 -8.80 -6.43 -5.74
CA LEU A 210 -7.41 -6.57 -6.18
C LEU A 210 -7.27 -6.46 -7.70
N ARG A 211 -8.21 -7.05 -8.44
CA ARG A 211 -8.25 -6.96 -9.90
C ARG A 211 -8.42 -5.52 -10.37
N ASN A 212 -9.33 -4.77 -9.74
CA ASN A 212 -9.57 -3.38 -10.09
C ASN A 212 -8.39 -2.48 -9.69
N LEU A 213 -7.81 -2.68 -8.50
CA LEU A 213 -6.62 -1.97 -8.07
C LEU A 213 -5.48 -2.18 -9.06
N LYS A 214 -5.21 -3.44 -9.42
CA LYS A 214 -4.19 -3.78 -10.43
C LYS A 214 -4.45 -3.05 -11.75
N ARG A 215 -5.69 -3.08 -12.25
CA ARG A 215 -6.06 -2.37 -13.48
C ARG A 215 -5.77 -0.87 -13.41
N VAL A 216 -6.08 -0.22 -12.29
CA VAL A 216 -5.83 1.21 -12.07
C VAL A 216 -4.32 1.50 -12.04
N LEU A 217 -3.54 0.70 -11.32
CA LEU A 217 -2.09 0.86 -11.23
C LEU A 217 -1.42 0.63 -12.59
N ASP A 218 -1.85 -0.40 -13.33
CA ASP A 218 -1.34 -0.70 -14.67
C ASP A 218 -1.68 0.45 -15.64
N ALA A 219 -2.91 0.98 -15.59
CA ALA A 219 -3.31 2.14 -16.40
C ALA A 219 -2.46 3.38 -16.09
N LYS A 220 -2.24 3.69 -14.81
CA LYS A 220 -1.39 4.81 -14.36
C LYS A 220 0.07 4.65 -14.78
N SER A 221 0.60 3.43 -14.73
CA SER A 221 1.95 3.09 -15.19
C SER A 221 2.07 3.28 -16.70
N ASN A 222 1.13 2.74 -17.47
CA ASN A 222 1.11 2.84 -18.93
C ASN A 222 0.96 4.28 -19.41
N ASP A 223 0.09 5.07 -18.76
CA ASP A 223 -0.06 6.49 -19.05
C ASP A 223 1.25 7.27 -18.83
N ALA A 224 1.95 7.01 -17.72
CA ALA A 224 3.22 7.67 -17.45
C ALA A 224 4.31 7.32 -18.48
N ILE A 225 4.39 6.04 -18.90
CA ILE A 225 5.31 5.58 -19.94
C ILE A 225 4.93 6.21 -21.30
N SER A 226 3.64 6.23 -21.63
CA SER A 226 3.13 6.81 -22.88
C SER A 226 3.47 8.29 -22.97
N LYS A 227 3.20 9.07 -21.91
CA LYS A 227 3.55 10.49 -21.81
C LYS A 227 5.05 10.70 -21.95
N PHE A 228 5.86 9.92 -21.25
CA PHE A 228 7.31 9.99 -21.37
C PHE A 228 7.78 9.79 -22.82
N ASN A 229 7.29 8.75 -23.50
CA ASN A 229 7.66 8.47 -24.88
C ASN A 229 7.17 9.57 -25.84
N CYS A 230 5.95 10.04 -25.66
CA CYS A 230 5.37 11.13 -26.43
C CYS A 230 6.22 12.42 -26.35
N ILE A 231 6.65 12.75 -25.13
CA ILE A 231 7.56 13.88 -24.86
C ILE A 231 8.93 13.61 -25.49
N ALA A 232 9.50 12.42 -25.31
CA ALA A 232 10.80 12.06 -25.87
C ALA A 232 10.83 12.16 -27.40
N GLU A 233 9.72 11.83 -28.06
CA GLU A 233 9.53 11.92 -29.51
C GLU A 233 9.16 13.32 -30.00
N ARG A 234 9.09 14.31 -29.11
CA ARG A 234 8.80 15.72 -29.44
C ARG A 234 7.41 15.95 -30.04
N ARG A 235 6.43 15.11 -29.69
CA ARG A 235 5.03 15.29 -30.13
C ARG A 235 4.39 16.46 -29.37
N ARG A 236 3.51 17.21 -30.03
CA ARG A 236 2.87 18.42 -29.46
C ARG A 236 1.69 18.15 -28.52
N TYR A 237 1.09 16.96 -28.60
CA TYR A 237 -0.09 16.59 -27.81
C TYR A 237 0.19 15.26 -27.11
N CYS A 238 0.48 15.38 -25.82
CA CYS A 238 0.65 14.34 -24.80
C CYS A 238 -0.25 14.74 -23.62
#